data_AF-A0A847MZ19-F1
#
_entry.id   AF-A0A847MZ19-F1
#
_cell.length_a   1.000
_cell.length_b   1.000
_cell.length_c   1.000
_cell.angle_alpha   90.00
_cell.angle_beta   90.00
_cell.angle_gamma   90.00
#
_symmetry.space_group_name_H-M   'P 1'
#
loop_
_entity.id
_entity.type
_entity.pdbx_description
1 polymer ?
#
loop_
_entity_poly.entity_id
_entity_poly.type
_entity_poly.pdbx_seq_one_letter_code
_entity_poly.pdbx_strand_id
1 'polypeptide(L)' 'MAAIKVRIEREGEQRLLPYACIAYHVEVVGQLGLASPEMETTKGGCSVIYVRSIGKGGEAVVKVHSFLGDKEVHFRVG' A
#
# COMPACT_ATOMS: atom_id res chain seq x y z
N MET A 1 3.54 -9.42 -10.97
CA MET A 1 3.33 -9.00 -9.57
C MET A 1 4.09 -7.70 -9.34
N ALA A 2 3.55 -6.83 -8.49
CA ALA A 2 4.22 -5.60 -8.07
C ALA A 2 4.24 -5.53 -6.53
N ALA A 3 5.27 -4.87 -5.98
CA ALA A 3 5.43 -4.65 -4.55
C ALA A 3 5.34 -3.15 -4.26
N ILE A 4 4.46 -2.78 -3.32
CA ILE A 4 4.22 -1.41 -2.89
C ILE A 4 4.79 -1.28 -1.47
N LYS A 5 5.78 -0.40 -1.30
CA LYS A 5 6.37 -0.14 0.02
C LYS A 5 5.52 0.88 0.76
N VAL A 6 5.03 0.51 1.93
CA VAL A 6 4.39 1.42 2.88
C VAL A 6 5.46 1.89 3.87
N ARG A 7 5.60 3.22 4.00
CA ARG A 7 6.61 3.84 4.86
C ARG A 7 5.93 4.86 5.76
N ILE A 8 6.20 4.79 7.06
CA ILE A 8 5.81 5.79 8.03
C ILE A 8 6.97 6.75 8.22
N GLU A 9 6.76 7.98 7.79
CA GLU A 9 7.76 9.04 7.79
C GLU A 9 7.22 10.24 8.58
N ARG A 10 8.14 11.02 9.12
CA ARG A 10 7.78 12.31 9.71
C ARG A 10 7.62 13.32 8.59
N GLU A 11 6.58 14.14 8.67
CA GLU A 11 6.36 15.21 7.69
C GLU A 11 7.60 16.09 7.53
N GLY A 12 8.04 16.30 6.29
CA GLY A 12 9.26 17.07 5.97
C GLY A 12 10.58 16.32 6.12
N GLU A 13 10.58 15.08 6.63
CA GLU A 13 11.78 14.25 6.77
C GLU A 13 11.64 12.93 5.99
N GLN A 14 12.63 12.55 5.17
CA GLN A 14 12.64 11.23 4.50
C GLN A 14 13.04 10.07 5.43
N ARG A 15 13.02 10.31 6.75
CA ARG A 15 13.46 9.35 7.75
C ARG A 15 12.26 8.50 8.20
N LEU A 16 12.46 7.19 8.13
CA LEU A 16 11.53 6.23 8.71
C LEU A 16 11.45 6.40 10.22
N LEU A 17 10.25 6.18 10.76
CA LEU A 17 10.04 6.08 12.20
C LEU A 17 10.18 4.60 12.63
N PRO A 18 11.34 4.17 13.16
CA PRO A 18 11.65 2.75 13.40
C PRO A 18 10.85 2.14 14.56
N TYR A 19 10.09 2.94 15.29
CA TYR A 19 9.19 2.51 16.36
C TYR A 19 7.71 2.58 15.93
N ALA A 20 7.42 3.06 14.72
CA ALA A 20 6.05 3.19 14.27
C ALA A 20 5.45 1.81 13.95
N CYS A 21 4.36 1.51 14.65
CA CYS A 21 3.52 0.33 14.43
C CYS A 21 2.11 0.82 14.12
N ILE A 22 1.83 1.05 12.84
CA ILE A 22 0.61 1.71 12.37
C ILE A 22 -0.22 0.69 11.61
N ALA A 23 -1.43 0.44 12.08
CA ALA A 23 -2.41 -0.38 11.36
C ALA A 23 -2.92 0.40 10.14
N TYR A 24 -3.10 -0.32 9.03
CA TYR A 24 -3.69 0.20 7.82
C TYR A 24 -4.59 -0.85 7.15
N HIS A 25 -5.54 -0.35 6.35
CA HIS A 25 -6.40 -1.15 5.49
C HIS A 25 -6.08 -0.87 4.03
N VAL A 26 -6.07 -1.91 3.19
CA VAL A 26 -5.78 -1.82 1.77
C VAL A 26 -7.04 -2.14 0.97
N GLU A 27 -7.42 -1.22 0.10
CA GLU A 27 -8.49 -1.41 -0.86
C GLU A 27 -7.89 -1.41 -2.28
N VAL A 28 -8.38 -2.31 -3.14
CA VAL A 28 -7.96 -2.36 -4.54
C VAL A 28 -9.18 -2.17 -5.43
N VAL A 29 -9.11 -1.17 -6.31
CA VAL A 29 -10.13 -0.87 -7.31
C VAL A 29 -9.56 -1.14 -8.70
N GLY A 30 -10.26 -1.89 -9.55
CA GLY A 30 -9.87 -2.13 -10.95
C GLY A 30 -9.17 -3.46 -11.19
N GLN A 31 -8.27 -3.52 -12.18
CA GLN A 31 -7.73 -4.78 -12.74
C GLN A 31 -6.52 -5.37 -11.97
N LEU A 32 -6.52 -5.21 -10.65
CA LEU A 32 -5.52 -5.81 -9.75
C LEU A 32 -6.23 -6.66 -8.69
N GLY A 33 -5.55 -7.71 -8.24
CA GLY A 33 -5.92 -8.51 -7.08
C GLY A 33 -4.88 -8.35 -5.99
N LEU A 34 -5.35 -8.25 -4.75
CA LEU A 34 -4.49 -8.22 -3.58
C LEU A 34 -3.89 -9.61 -3.33
N ALA A 35 -2.58 -9.67 -3.08
CA ALA A 35 -1.85 -10.89 -2.71
C ALA A 35 -1.34 -10.86 -1.26
N SER A 36 -1.43 -9.70 -0.60
CA SER A 36 -1.24 -9.50 0.85
C SER A 36 -2.58 -9.53 1.59
N PRO A 37 -2.61 -9.58 2.93
CA PRO A 37 -3.82 -9.33 3.72
C PRO A 37 -4.39 -7.92 3.48
N GLU A 38 -5.71 -7.78 3.59
CA GLU A 38 -6.41 -6.48 3.47
C GLU A 38 -6.13 -5.56 4.67
N MET A 39 -5.84 -6.11 5.84
CA MET A 39 -5.43 -5.36 7.03
C MET A 39 -4.05 -5.82 7.49
N GLU A 40 -3.17 -4.87 7.76
CA GLU A 40 -1.83 -5.16 8.26
C GLU A 40 -1.32 -3.99 9.12
N THR A 41 -0.29 -4.25 9.92
CA THR A 41 0.38 -3.26 10.76
C THR A 41 1.82 -3.13 10.35
N THR A 42 2.29 -1.90 10.16
CA THR A 42 3.72 -1.65 9.89
C THR A 42 4.59 -2.14 11.04
N LYS A 43 5.78 -2.66 10.73
CA LYS A 43 6.78 -3.06 11.71
C LYS A 43 8.05 -2.27 11.44
N GLY A 44 8.51 -1.52 12.44
CA GLY A 44 9.63 -0.62 12.25
C GLY A 44 9.35 0.52 11.26
N GLY A 45 8.09 0.97 11.18
CA GLY A 45 7.65 1.99 10.23
C GLY A 45 7.61 1.55 8.77
N CYS A 46 7.75 0.26 8.48
CA CYS A 46 7.69 -0.28 7.12
C CYS A 46 6.71 -1.45 7.00
N SER A 47 6.11 -1.58 5.82
CA SER A 47 5.47 -2.83 5.37
C SER A 47 5.51 -2.91 3.83
N VAL A 48 5.13 -4.07 3.29
CA VAL A 48 5.06 -4.30 1.84
C VAL A 48 3.73 -4.92 1.46
N ILE A 49 3.03 -4.27 0.55
CA ILE A 49 1.79 -4.78 -0.04
C ILE A 49 2.14 -5.40 -1.39
N TYR A 50 1.73 -6.65 -1.60
CA TYR A 50 1.86 -7.33 -2.88
C TYR A 50 0.54 -7.31 -3.64
N VAL A 51 0.61 -6.90 -4.90
CA VAL A 51 -0.52 -6.93 -5.84
C VAL A 51 -0.16 -7.72 -7.09
N ARG A 52 -1.16 -8.34 -7.70
CA ARG A 52 -1.03 -9.10 -8.96
C ARG A 52 -2.10 -8.65 -9.95
N SER A 53 -1.80 -8.73 -11.24
CA SER A 53 -2.84 -8.57 -12.26
C SER A 53 -3.81 -9.74 -12.21
N ILE A 54 -5.07 -9.50 -12.57
CA ILE A 54 -6.10 -10.53 -12.68
C ILE A 54 -6.27 -11.05 -14.12
N GLY A 55 -5.27 -10.81 -14.99
CA GLY A 55 -5.29 -11.24 -16.39
C GLY A 55 -6.07 -10.32 -17.35
N LYS A 56 -6.47 -9.13 -16.90
CA LYS A 56 -7.13 -8.11 -17.72
C LYS A 56 -6.29 -6.83 -17.73
N GLY A 57 -6.13 -6.23 -18.91
CA GLY A 57 -5.53 -4.90 -19.05
C GLY A 57 -6.52 -3.80 -18.64
N GLY A 58 -6.00 -2.69 -18.13
CA GLY A 58 -6.79 -1.54 -17.70
C GLY A 58 -6.14 -0.76 -16.55
N GLU A 59 -6.88 0.20 -16.03
CA GLU A 59 -6.44 0.98 -14.85
C GLU A 59 -6.81 0.26 -13.55
N ALA A 60 -5.97 0.48 -12.54
CA ALA A 60 -6.23 0.03 -11.19
C ALA A 60 -5.68 1.05 -10.18
N VAL A 61 -6.32 1.12 -9.02
CA VAL A 61 -5.92 1.99 -7.92
C VAL A 61 -5.81 1.14 -6.67
N VAL A 62 -4.70 1.28 -5.97
CA VAL A 62 -4.52 0.71 -4.63
C VAL A 62 -4.61 1.85 -3.63
N LYS A 63 -5.56 1.76 -2.72
CA LYS A 63 -5.77 2.73 -1.65
C LYS A 63 -5.31 2.14 -0.33
N VAL A 64 -4.60 2.95 0.46
CA VAL A 64 -4.11 2.59 1.79
C VAL A 64 -4.72 3.59 2.76
N HIS A 65 -5.57 3.08 3.64
CA HIS A 65 -6.27 3.84 4.66
C HIS A 65 -5.61 3.64 6.02
N SER A 66 -5.31 4.73 6.71
CA SER A 66 -4.73 4.70 8.05
C SER A 66 -5.18 5.91 8.86
N PHE A 67 -4.96 5.90 10.17
CA PHE A 67 -5.28 7.08 11.00
C PHE A 67 -4.43 8.31 10.65
N LEU A 68 -3.29 8.13 9.96
CA LEU A 68 -2.42 9.19 9.49
C LEU A 68 -2.93 9.85 8.19
N GLY A 69 -4.01 9.31 7.61
CA GLY A 69 -4.58 9.73 6.35
C GLY A 69 -4.48 8.65 5.28
N ASP A 70 -5.16 8.94 4.18
CA ASP A 70 -5.31 8.03 3.05
C ASP A 70 -4.29 8.34 1.95
N LYS A 71 -3.79 7.29 1.31
CA LYS A 71 -2.88 7.37 0.16
C LYS A 71 -3.34 6.45 -0.95
N GLU A 72 -3.18 6.89 -2.18
CA GLU A 72 -3.55 6.11 -3.36
C GLU A 72 -2.35 5.96 -4.30
N VAL A 73 -2.23 4.80 -4.93
CA VAL A 73 -1.23 4.50 -5.96
C VAL A 73 -1.96 3.99 -7.20
N HIS A 74 -1.72 4.67 -8.33
CA HIS A 74 -2.34 4.34 -9.61
C HIS A 74 -1.44 3.41 -10.42
N PHE A 75 -2.06 2.42 -11.05
CA PHE A 75 -1.43 1.44 -11.90
C PHE A 75 -2.12 1.40 -13.27
N ARG A 76 -1.31 1.20 -14.30
CA ARG A 76 -1.78 0.81 -15.63
C ARG A 76 -1.31 -0.62 -15.90
N VAL A 77 -2.25 -1.55 -16.04
CA VAL A 77 -2.02 -2.94 -16.39
C VAL A 77 -2.14 -3.07 -17.90
N GLY A 78 -1.06 -3.49 -18.56
CA GLY A 78 -0.99 -3.76 -19.99
C GLY A 78 -1.22 -5.23 -20.32
#